data_AF-A0A8K0FLA2-F1
#
_entry.id   AF-A0A8K0FLA2-F1
#
_cell.length_a   1.000
_cell.length_b   1.000
_cell.length_c   1.000
_cell.angle_alpha   90.00
_cell.angle_beta   90.00
_cell.angle_gamma   90.00
#
_symmetry.space_group_name_H-M   'P 1'
#
loop_
_entity.id
_entity.type
_entity.pdbx_description
1 polymer ?
#
loop_
_entity_poly.entity_id
_entity_poly.type
_entity_poly.pdbx_seq_one_letter_code
_entity_poly.pdbx_strand_id
1 'polypeptide(L)'
;QLVEIYAVIQVFCQWEMPLNLVTDSQYIANVVRCLEKAWLKEINNEPVFLMFKQLWDLLNRRMNPYYVHHVRSHTSLPGFISEGNARADRLAAPAWTVPVPDISTQARLSHEFFHQSARMLRRQFRLTWDTAHSIVQMRPDCQCLTPIPQTGVNP
;
A
#
# COMPACT_ATOMS: atom_id res chain seq x y z
N GLN A 1 -0.12 3.49 0.82
CA GLN A 1 0.91 4.46 1.22
C GLN A 1 0.98 5.71 0.33
N LEU A 2 1.36 5.67 -0.96
CA LEU A 2 1.41 6.91 -1.78
C LEU A 2 0.04 7.60 -1.92
N VAL A 3 -1.02 6.82 -2.12
CA VAL A 3 -2.41 7.33 -2.16
C VAL A 3 -2.78 8.04 -0.86
N GLU A 4 -2.32 7.54 0.28
CA GLU A 4 -2.59 8.16 1.59
C GLU A 4 -1.83 9.48 1.73
N ILE A 5 -0.57 9.57 1.29
CA ILE A 5 0.19 10.84 1.29
C ILE A 5 -0.53 11.85 0.39
N TYR A 6 -0.95 11.43 -0.80
CA TYR A 6 -1.68 12.28 -1.72
C TYR A 6 -3.00 12.79 -1.11
N ALA A 7 -3.77 11.91 -0.46
CA ALA A 7 -4.99 12.28 0.23
C ALA A 7 -4.73 13.33 1.32
N VAL A 8 -3.64 13.17 2.10
CA VAL A 8 -3.25 14.14 3.13
C VAL A 8 -2.86 15.48 2.50
N ILE A 9 -2.10 15.48 1.40
CA ILE A 9 -1.79 16.70 0.65
C ILE A 9 -3.08 17.42 0.23
N GLN A 10 -4.06 16.70 -0.33
CA GLN A 10 -5.35 17.29 -0.71
C GLN A 10 -6.08 17.90 0.49
N VAL A 11 -6.06 17.23 1.65
CA VAL A 11 -6.65 17.76 2.89
C VAL A 11 -6.00 19.08 3.29
N PHE A 12 -4.67 19.14 3.31
CA PHE A 12 -3.97 20.36 3.71
C PHE A 12 -4.06 21.49 2.69
N CYS A 13 -4.20 21.17 1.39
CA CYS A 13 -4.46 22.15 0.34
C CYS A 13 -5.88 22.72 0.40
N GLN A 14 -6.89 21.88 0.67
CA GLN A 14 -8.28 22.28 0.54
C GLN A 14 -8.83 23.02 1.76
N TRP A 15 -8.37 22.67 2.97
CA TRP A 15 -8.91 23.23 4.21
C TRP A 15 -7.91 24.14 4.91
N GLU A 16 -8.03 25.45 4.68
CA GLU A 16 -7.33 26.52 5.39
C GLU A 16 -8.03 26.92 6.69
N MET A 17 -8.37 25.95 7.54
CA MET A 17 -9.05 26.15 8.82
C MET A 17 -8.53 25.17 9.89
N PRO A 18 -8.86 25.31 11.18
CA PRO A 18 -8.52 24.29 12.17
C PRO A 18 -8.97 22.89 11.74
N LEU A 19 -8.06 21.91 11.81
CA LEU A 19 -8.21 20.60 11.15
C LEU A 19 -7.84 19.46 12.11
N ASN A 20 -8.65 18.41 12.17
CA ASN A 20 -8.28 17.15 12.79
C ASN A 20 -8.11 16.08 11.71
N LEU A 21 -6.87 15.68 11.44
CA LEU A 21 -6.56 14.56 10.56
C LEU A 21 -6.64 13.26 11.36
N VAL A 22 -7.62 12.43 11.05
CA VAL A 22 -7.72 11.06 11.57
C VAL A 22 -7.28 10.11 10.47
N THR A 23 -6.33 9.23 10.76
CA THR A 23 -5.80 8.25 9.79
C THR A 23 -5.60 6.90 10.46
N ASP A 24 -5.89 5.82 9.74
CA ASP A 24 -5.55 4.47 10.15
C ASP A 24 -4.15 4.01 9.72
N SER A 25 -3.42 4.89 9.04
CA SER A 25 -2.05 4.67 8.62
C SER A 25 -1.09 5.23 9.65
N GLN A 26 -0.49 4.33 10.43
CA GLN A 26 0.55 4.68 11.40
C GLN A 26 1.72 5.41 10.71
N TYR A 27 2.00 5.02 9.47
CA TYR A 27 3.02 5.67 8.65
C TYR A 27 2.71 7.15 8.42
N ILE A 28 1.51 7.48 7.95
CA ILE A 28 1.08 8.87 7.72
C ILE A 28 1.09 9.68 9.02
N ALA A 29 0.55 9.09 10.09
CA ALA A 29 0.51 9.76 11.39
C ALA A 29 1.91 10.17 11.87
N ASN A 30 2.93 9.34 11.60
CA ASN A 30 4.31 9.65 11.93
C ASN A 30 4.93 10.65 10.96
N VAL A 31 4.71 10.47 9.66
CA VAL A 31 5.20 11.38 8.61
C VAL A 31 4.79 12.82 8.89
N VAL A 32 3.48 13.06 9.13
CA VAL A 32 2.98 14.42 9.35
C VAL A 32 3.59 15.04 10.61
N ARG A 33 3.73 14.26 11.69
CA ARG A 33 4.37 14.71 12.94
C ARG A 33 5.84 15.04 12.77
N CYS A 34 6.57 14.31 11.92
CA CYS A 34 7.99 14.54 11.70
C CYS A 34 8.24 15.71 10.73
N LEU A 35 7.40 15.87 9.71
CA LEU A 35 7.69 16.78 8.60
C LEU A 35 7.67 18.27 8.96
N GLU A 36 6.82 18.71 9.90
CA GLU A 36 6.67 20.14 10.23
C GLU A 36 8.00 20.83 10.56
N LYS A 37 9.01 20.09 11.05
CA LYS A 37 10.32 20.66 11.40
C LYS A 37 11.48 19.83 10.85
N ALA A 38 11.22 19.00 9.86
CA ALA A 38 12.23 18.15 9.26
C ALA A 38 13.04 18.90 8.19
N TRP A 39 14.28 18.46 8.02
CA TRP A 39 15.07 18.74 6.83
C TRP A 39 14.83 17.63 5.81
N LEU A 40 14.37 17.98 4.61
CA LEU A 40 14.13 17.04 3.53
C LEU A 40 15.43 16.78 2.76
N LYS A 41 15.89 15.53 2.78
CA LYS A 41 16.97 15.06 1.92
C LYS A 41 16.40 14.58 0.59
N GLU A 42 17.02 15.01 -0.51
CA GLU A 42 16.71 14.48 -1.84
C GLU A 42 17.02 12.99 -1.93
N ILE A 43 16.14 12.26 -2.63
CA ILE A 43 16.25 10.82 -2.85
C ILE A 43 16.11 10.50 -4.34
N ASN A 44 16.63 9.35 -4.76
CA ASN A 44 16.62 8.90 -6.16
C ASN A 44 15.22 8.46 -6.66
N ASN A 45 14.15 8.89 -6.00
CA ASN A 45 12.76 8.69 -6.39
C ASN A 45 12.06 10.05 -6.40
N GLU A 46 12.18 10.75 -7.52
CA GLU A 46 11.72 12.13 -7.71
C GLU A 46 10.21 12.30 -7.47
N PRO A 47 9.30 11.44 -7.99
CA PRO A 47 7.87 11.58 -7.73
C PRO A 47 7.52 11.55 -6.24
N VAL A 48 8.11 10.62 -5.50
CA VAL A 48 7.87 10.48 -4.07
C VAL A 48 8.49 11.64 -3.29
N PHE A 49 9.71 12.04 -3.64
CA PHE A 49 10.35 13.21 -3.06
C PHE A 49 9.51 14.48 -3.23
N LEU A 50 8.95 14.70 -4.42
CA LEU A 50 8.13 15.87 -4.71
C LEU A 50 6.84 15.89 -3.87
N MET A 51 6.21 14.73 -3.65
CA MET A 51 5.06 14.64 -2.75
C MET A 51 5.42 15.00 -1.30
N PHE A 52 6.54 14.48 -0.78
CA PHE A 52 7.00 14.85 0.56
C PHE A 52 7.36 16.32 0.67
N LYS A 53 8.00 16.89 -0.36
CA LYS A 53 8.33 18.31 -0.43
C LYS A 53 7.07 19.17 -0.43
N GLN A 54 6.06 18.78 -1.20
CA GLN A 54 4.78 19.48 -1.21
C GLN A 54 4.08 19.42 0.15
N LEU A 55 4.00 18.24 0.77
CA LEU A 55 3.40 18.09 2.10
C LEU A 55 4.16 18.90 3.15
N TRP A 56 5.49 18.84 3.13
CA TRP A 56 6.34 19.65 4.01
C TRP A 56 6.07 21.14 3.88
N ASP A 57 5.97 21.65 2.64
CA ASP A 57 5.69 23.06 2.37
C ASP A 57 4.31 23.48 2.91
N LEU A 58 3.29 22.65 2.68
CA LEU A 58 1.93 22.89 3.20
C LEU A 58 1.89 22.93 4.72
N LEU A 59 2.58 22.01 5.40
CA LEU A 59 2.62 21.96 6.86
C LEU A 59 3.36 23.18 7.43
N ASN A 60 4.48 23.57 6.83
CA ASN A 60 5.30 24.70 7.31
C ASN A 60 4.65 26.07 7.06
N ARG A 61 3.84 26.21 6.01
CA ARG A 61 3.12 27.47 5.69
C ARG A 61 1.79 27.60 6.42
N ARG A 62 1.30 26.52 7.03
CA ARG A 62 -0.02 26.51 7.64
C ARG A 62 -0.06 27.40 8.88
N MET A 63 -0.97 28.37 8.88
CA MET A 63 -1.21 29.25 10.04
C MET A 63 -2.25 28.71 11.01
N ASN A 64 -3.16 27.86 10.53
CA ASN A 64 -4.23 27.27 11.34
C ASN A 64 -3.76 26.01 12.06
N PRO A 65 -4.18 25.78 13.31
CA PRO A 65 -3.80 24.59 14.06
C PRO A 65 -4.33 23.34 13.37
N TYR A 66 -3.59 22.25 13.52
CA TYR A 66 -4.05 20.94 13.11
C TYR A 66 -3.63 19.89 14.13
N TYR A 67 -4.42 18.83 14.25
CA TYR A 67 -4.10 17.67 15.09
C TYR A 67 -4.12 16.41 14.24
N VAL A 68 -3.20 15.48 14.53
CA VAL A 68 -3.11 14.20 13.84
C VAL A 68 -3.37 13.09 14.84
N HIS A 69 -4.44 12.33 14.61
CA HIS A 69 -4.81 11.16 15.39
C HIS A 69 -4.63 9.90 14.56
N HIS A 70 -3.95 8.91 15.13
CA HIS A 70 -3.84 7.59 14.54
C HIS A 70 -4.88 6.68 15.16
N VAL A 71 -5.65 5.98 14.33
CA VAL A 71 -6.60 4.95 14.74
C VAL A 71 -6.11 3.61 14.21
N ARG A 72 -6.40 2.51 14.89
CA ARG A 72 -5.98 1.21 14.35
C ARG A 72 -6.93 0.81 13.21
N SER A 73 -6.37 0.38 12.10
CA SER A 73 -7.13 -0.19 10.99
C SER A 73 -7.92 -1.41 11.48
N HIS A 74 -9.14 -1.60 10.96
CA HIS A 74 -10.02 -2.73 11.31
C HIS A 74 -10.36 -2.88 12.80
N THR A 75 -10.50 -1.78 13.54
CA THR A 75 -11.10 -1.86 14.88
C THR A 75 -12.56 -2.28 14.76
N SER A 76 -13.00 -3.19 15.62
CA SER A 76 -14.41 -3.58 15.76
C SER A 76 -15.21 -2.60 16.63
N LEU A 77 -14.62 -1.46 16.98
CA LEU A 77 -15.27 -0.45 17.81
C LEU A 77 -16.28 0.31 16.95
N PRO A 78 -17.57 0.36 17.35
CA PRO A 78 -18.58 1.12 16.64
C PRO A 78 -18.34 2.63 16.81
N GLY A 79 -18.77 3.42 15.82
CA GLY A 79 -18.80 4.88 15.92
C GLY A 79 -18.32 5.61 14.68
N PHE A 80 -18.46 6.94 14.73
CA PHE A 80 -18.21 7.84 13.61
C PHE A 80 -16.78 7.76 13.04
N ILE A 81 -15.79 7.43 13.87
CA ILE A 81 -14.40 7.26 13.44
C ILE A 81 -14.25 6.05 12.52
N SER A 82 -14.76 4.88 12.95
CA SER A 82 -14.67 3.64 12.18
C SER A 82 -15.47 3.72 10.88
N GLU A 83 -16.65 4.36 10.93
CA GLU A 83 -17.48 4.63 9.74
C GLU A 83 -16.80 5.59 8.76
N GLY A 84 -16.18 6.65 9.28
CA GLY A 84 -15.40 7.60 8.50
C GLY A 84 -14.21 6.94 7.80
N ASN A 85 -13.47 6.09 8.50
CA ASN A 85 -12.36 5.33 7.93
C ASN A 85 -12.83 4.40 6.81
N ALA A 86 -13.87 3.59 7.07
CA ALA A 86 -14.42 2.69 6.06
C ALA A 86 -14.99 3.42 4.83
N ARG A 87 -15.43 4.67 4.99
CA ARG A 87 -15.79 5.54 3.86
C ARG A 87 -14.57 6.04 3.11
N ALA A 88 -13.53 6.49 3.81
CA ALA A 88 -12.27 6.91 3.21
C ALA A 88 -11.62 5.78 2.40
N ASP A 89 -11.54 4.57 2.96
CA ASP A 89 -10.99 3.38 2.31
C ASP A 89 -11.72 3.04 1.01
N ARG A 90 -13.07 3.05 1.04
CA ARG A 90 -13.89 2.81 -0.15
C ARG A 90 -13.69 3.85 -1.23
N LEU A 91 -13.46 5.10 -0.87
CA LEU A 91 -13.23 6.19 -1.82
C LEU A 91 -11.79 6.21 -2.35
N ALA A 92 -10.83 5.72 -1.57
CA ALA A 92 -9.43 5.60 -1.97
C ALA A 92 -9.17 4.39 -2.88
N ALA A 93 -9.93 3.29 -2.71
CA ALA A 93 -9.82 2.08 -3.52
C ALA A 93 -9.95 2.30 -5.05
N PRO A 94 -10.90 3.11 -5.57
CA PRO A 94 -11.03 3.35 -7.00
C PRO A 94 -10.09 4.45 -7.56
N ALA A 95 -9.47 5.28 -6.73
CA ALA A 95 -8.67 6.42 -7.20
C ALA A 95 -7.34 6.03 -7.88
N TRP A 96 -6.91 4.76 -7.77
CA TRP A 96 -5.71 4.22 -8.42
C TRP A 96 -6.02 3.07 -9.39
N THR A 97 -7.21 3.02 -9.99
CA THR A 97 -7.47 2.04 -11.05
C THR A 97 -6.73 2.46 -12.33
N VAL A 98 -5.44 2.16 -12.40
CA VAL A 98 -4.84 1.66 -13.64
C VAL A 98 -5.77 0.54 -14.12
N PRO A 99 -6.11 0.43 -15.42
CA PRO A 99 -6.91 -0.69 -15.91
C PRO A 99 -6.34 -1.97 -15.32
N VAL A 100 -7.18 -2.63 -14.52
CA VAL A 100 -6.82 -3.80 -13.74
C VAL A 100 -6.20 -4.79 -14.73
N PRO A 101 -4.90 -5.13 -14.60
CA PRO A 101 -4.26 -6.04 -15.55
C PRO A 101 -5.06 -7.33 -15.60
N ASP A 102 -4.98 -8.07 -16.70
CA ASP A 102 -5.59 -9.39 -16.72
C ASP A 102 -5.11 -10.23 -15.51
N ILE A 103 -5.92 -11.21 -15.13
CA ILE A 103 -5.69 -12.02 -13.93
C ILE A 103 -4.30 -12.69 -13.94
N SER A 104 -3.79 -13.06 -15.13
CA SER A 104 -2.46 -13.67 -15.28
C SER A 104 -1.36 -12.66 -15.02
N THR A 105 -1.50 -11.43 -15.51
CA THR A 105 -0.56 -10.34 -15.25
C THR A 105 -0.54 -9.96 -13.77
N GLN A 106 -1.69 -9.92 -13.09
CA GLN A 106 -1.74 -9.72 -11.63
C GLN A 106 -1.03 -10.84 -10.88
N ALA A 107 -1.26 -12.09 -11.26
CA ALA A 107 -0.63 -13.24 -10.63
C ALA A 107 0.90 -13.24 -10.82
N ARG A 108 1.39 -12.80 -12.00
CA ARG A 108 2.82 -12.60 -12.25
C ARG A 108 3.41 -11.54 -11.33
N LEU A 109 2.79 -10.36 -11.22
CA LEU A 109 3.25 -9.29 -10.33
C LEU A 109 3.23 -9.71 -8.86
N SER A 110 2.19 -10.44 -8.45
CA SER A 110 2.09 -10.99 -7.09
C SER A 110 3.19 -12.04 -6.82
N HIS A 111 3.46 -12.93 -7.77
CA HIS A 111 4.56 -13.90 -7.64
C HIS A 111 5.92 -13.22 -7.61
N GLU A 112 6.14 -12.20 -8.43
CA GLU A 112 7.38 -11.43 -8.46
C GLU A 112 7.65 -10.72 -7.14
N PHE A 113 6.62 -10.23 -6.46
CA PHE A 113 6.77 -9.52 -5.19
C PHE A 113 6.84 -10.47 -3.97
N PHE A 114 6.03 -11.53 -3.95
CA PHE A 114 5.84 -12.39 -2.78
C PHE A 114 6.42 -13.81 -2.91
N HIS A 115 6.96 -14.17 -4.09
CA HIS A 115 7.48 -15.51 -4.40
C HIS A 115 6.52 -16.66 -4.06
N GLN A 116 5.23 -16.45 -4.31
CA GLN A 116 4.15 -17.39 -3.97
C GLN A 116 4.23 -18.68 -4.78
N SER A 117 3.93 -19.83 -4.15
CA SER A 117 3.87 -21.12 -4.87
C SER A 117 2.72 -21.18 -5.88
N ALA A 118 2.83 -22.08 -6.88
CA ALA A 118 1.78 -22.29 -7.88
C ALA A 118 0.41 -22.63 -7.25
N ARG A 119 0.41 -23.40 -6.16
CA ARG A 119 -0.81 -23.73 -5.40
C ARG A 119 -1.48 -22.50 -4.81
N MET A 120 -0.69 -21.56 -4.29
CA MET A 120 -1.17 -20.32 -3.70
C MET A 120 -1.71 -19.38 -4.79
N LEU A 121 -0.98 -19.20 -5.89
CA LEU A 121 -1.41 -18.41 -7.05
C LEU A 121 -2.73 -18.93 -7.63
N ARG A 122 -2.86 -20.25 -7.80
CA ARG A 122 -4.09 -20.89 -8.25
C ARG A 122 -5.27 -20.57 -7.32
N ARG A 123 -5.09 -20.64 -6.01
CA ARG A 123 -6.15 -20.35 -5.04
C ARG A 123 -6.52 -18.87 -5.01
N GLN A 124 -5.52 -17.99 -5.01
CA GLN A 124 -5.70 -16.55 -4.88
C GLN A 124 -6.30 -15.92 -6.14
N PHE A 125 -5.86 -16.35 -7.32
CA PHE A 125 -6.25 -15.76 -8.61
C PHE A 125 -7.17 -16.66 -9.45
N ARG A 126 -7.59 -17.82 -8.92
CA ARG A 126 -8.45 -18.81 -9.60
C ARG A 126 -7.92 -19.28 -10.96
N LEU A 127 -6.59 -19.38 -11.08
CA LEU A 127 -5.92 -19.83 -12.31
C LEU A 127 -6.07 -21.34 -12.55
N THR A 128 -5.82 -21.78 -13.78
CA THR A 128 -5.55 -23.19 -14.06
C THR A 128 -4.19 -23.60 -13.51
N TRP A 129 -3.96 -24.90 -13.35
CA TRP A 129 -2.66 -25.40 -12.92
C TRP A 129 -1.55 -25.03 -13.89
N ASP A 130 -1.78 -25.16 -15.20
CA ASP A 130 -0.78 -24.89 -16.23
C ASP A 130 -0.33 -23.42 -16.18
N THR A 131 -1.28 -22.49 -16.06
CA THR A 131 -0.97 -21.06 -15.95
C THR A 131 -0.20 -20.76 -14.66
N ALA A 132 -0.61 -21.32 -13.52
CA ALA A 132 0.08 -21.10 -12.25
C ALA A 132 1.52 -21.67 -12.23
N HIS A 133 1.73 -22.84 -12.83
CA HIS A 133 3.07 -23.43 -12.98
C HIS A 133 3.94 -22.63 -13.94
N SER A 134 3.39 -22.18 -15.07
CA SER A 134 4.12 -21.33 -16.03
C SER A 134 4.63 -20.05 -15.36
N ILE A 135 3.81 -19.39 -14.52
CA ILE A 135 4.20 -18.17 -13.80
C ILE A 135 5.41 -18.42 -12.87
N VAL A 136 5.42 -19.54 -12.14
CA VAL A 136 6.54 -19.88 -11.25
C VAL A 136 7.79 -20.27 -12.06
N GLN A 137 7.62 -20.98 -13.18
CA GLN A 137 8.71 -21.43 -14.02
C GLN A 137 9.42 -20.30 -14.78
N MET A 138 8.75 -19.17 -15.03
CA MET A 138 9.38 -17.99 -15.65
C MET A 138 10.51 -17.38 -14.80
N ARG A 139 10.62 -17.71 -13.51
CA ARG A 139 11.68 -17.23 -12.60
C ARG A 139 12.64 -18.38 -12.23
N PRO A 140 13.91 -18.37 -12.72
CA PRO A 140 14.90 -19.41 -12.43
C PRO A 140 15.12 -19.65 -10.93
N ASP A 141 15.12 -18.59 -10.13
CA ASP A 141 15.35 -18.64 -8.67
C ASP A 141 14.28 -19.44 -7.92
N CYS A 142 13.05 -19.49 -8.45
CA CYS A 142 11.93 -20.19 -7.84
C CYS A 142 11.83 -21.67 -8.26
N GLN A 143 12.60 -22.10 -9.27
CA GLN A 143 12.62 -23.49 -9.74
C GLN A 143 13.32 -24.43 -8.75
N CYS A 144 14.22 -23.91 -7.89
CA CYS A 144 14.92 -24.72 -6.88
C CYS A 144 14.08 -25.10 -5.66
N LEU A 145 12.91 -24.49 -5.45
CA LEU A 145 12.07 -24.71 -4.27
C LEU A 145 10.99 -25.80 -4.46
N THR A 146 10.89 -26.40 -5.65
CA THR A 146 10.06 -27.59 -5.81
C THR A 146 10.71 -28.77 -5.09
N PRO A 147 10.03 -29.44 -4.14
CA PRO A 147 10.57 -30.62 -3.51
C PRO A 147 10.87 -31.64 -4.59
N ILE A 148 12.14 -32.05 -4.69
CA ILE A 148 12.52 -33.22 -5.48
C ILE A 148 11.68 -34.38 -4.94
N PRO A 149 10.90 -35.11 -5.77
CA PRO A 149 10.23 -36.31 -5.32
C PRO A 149 11.33 -37.27 -4.85
N GLN A 150 11.42 -37.50 -3.54
CA GLN A 150 12.27 -38.57 -3.04
C GLN A 150 11.67 -39.86 -3.57
N THR A 151 12.33 -40.45 -4.56
CA THR A 151 12.08 -41.83 -4.99
C THR A 151 12.29 -42.70 -3.76
N GLY A 152 11.19 -43.16 -3.17
CA GLY A 152 11.21 -44.09 -2.06
C GLY A 152 11.97 -45.34 -2.48
N VAL A 153 13.12 -45.57 -1.87
CA VAL A 153 13.75 -46.89 -1.86
C VAL A 153 13.01 -47.70 -0.79
N ASN A 154 12.24 -48.67 -1.26
CA ASN A 154 11.64 -49.73 -0.45
C ASN A 154 12.78 -50.66 0.04
N PRO A 155 12.80 -51.10 1.32
CA PRO A 155 13.79 -52.06 1.82
C PRO A 155 13.70 -53.43 1.17
#